data_AF-A0A1V5V984-F1
#
_entry.id   AF-A0A1V5V984-F1
#
_cell.length_a   1.000
_cell.length_b   1.000
_cell.length_c   1.000
_cell.angle_alpha   90.00
_cell.angle_beta   90.00
_cell.angle_gamma   90.00
#
_symmetry.space_group_name_H-M   'P 1'
#
loop_
_entity.id
_entity.type
_entity.pdbx_description
1 polymer ?
#
loop_
_entity_poly.entity_id
_entity_poly.type
_entity_poly.pdbx_seq_one_letter_code
_entity_poly.pdbx_strand_id
1 'polypeptide(L)' 'MEKLIRFLQKLFADKFYGCVIIKFENGKATHIETTSTKKWEYKELP' A
#
# COMPACT_ATOMS: atom_id res chain seq x y z
N MET A 1 -4.52 6.90 14.46
CA MET A 1 -3.11 6.59 14.13
C MET A 1 -2.79 5.10 14.25
N GLU A 2 -3.08 4.41 15.35
CA GLU A 2 -2.76 2.97 15.52
C GLU A 2 -3.23 2.05 14.38
N LYS A 3 -4.47 2.23 13.89
CA LYS A 3 -5.00 1.42 12.77
C LYS A 3 -4.20 1.59 11.48
N LEU A 4 -3.71 2.80 11.21
CA LEU A 4 -2.90 3.10 10.03
C LEU A 4 -1.50 2.48 10.16
N ILE A 5 -0.91 2.56 11.34
CA ILE A 5 0.40 1.95 11.61
C ILE A 5 0.33 0.42 11.44
N ARG A 6 -0.70 -0.24 11.98
CA ARG A 6 -0.92 -1.68 11.76
C ARG A 6 -1.12 -2.04 10.29
N PHE A 7 -1.83 -1.20 9.54
CA PHE A 7 -2.04 -1.41 8.11
C PHE A 7 -0.70 -1.35 7.35
N LEU A 8 0.13 -0.34 7.61
CA LEU A 8 1.46 -0.21 7.01
C LEU A 8 2.38 -1.37 7.40
N GLN A 9 2.38 -1.79 8.68
CA GLN A 9 3.14 -2.96 9.14
C GLN A 9 2.76 -4.23 8.37
N LYS A 10 1.45 -4.44 8.12
CA LYS A 10 0.98 -5.59 7.33
C LYS A 10 1.44 -5.51 5.88
N LEU A 11 1.37 -4.34 5.25
CA LEU A 11 1.86 -4.11 3.88
C LEU A 11 3.35 -4.39 3.74
N PHE A 12 4.17 -3.94 4.70
CA PHE A 12 5.60 -4.22 4.72
C PHE A 12 5.89 -5.72 4.91
N ALA A 13 5.16 -6.40 5.79
CA ALA A 13 5.31 -7.84 6.00
C ALA A 13 4.93 -8.65 4.76
N ASP A 14 3.94 -8.20 3.98
CA ASP A 14 3.47 -8.85 2.77
C ASP A 14 4.40 -8.63 1.55
N LYS A 15 5.51 -7.90 1.73
CA LYS A 15 6.40 -7.46 0.64
C LYS A 15 5.62 -6.79 -0.49
N PHE A 16 4.72 -5.89 -0.12
CA PHE A 16 3.94 -5.16 -1.11
C PHE A 16 4.83 -4.26 -1.96
N TYR A 17 4.79 -4.47 -3.28
CA TYR A 17 5.48 -3.63 -4.26
C TYR A 17 4.44 -2.79 -5.02
N GLY A 18 4.25 -1.56 -4.58
CA GLY A 18 3.27 -0.64 -5.15
C GLY A 18 3.27 0.73 -4.47
N CYS A 19 2.33 1.58 -4.87
CA CYS A 19 2.08 2.87 -4.24
C CYS A 19 0.92 2.76 -3.25
N VAL A 20 1.01 3.46 -2.13
CA VAL A 20 -0.09 3.60 -1.17
C VAL A 20 -0.36 5.09 -0.97
N ILE A 21 -1.57 5.53 -1.30
CA ILE A 21 -2.02 6.91 -1.16
C ILE A 21 -2.96 6.97 0.04
N ILE A 22 -2.62 7.80 1.03
CA ILE A 22 -3.44 7.98 2.23
C ILE A 22 -3.89 9.44 2.27
N LYS A 23 -5.20 9.66 2.23
CA LYS A 23 -5.80 11.00 2.36
C LYS A 23 -6.18 11.22 3.82
N PHE A 24 -5.80 12.40 4.32
CA PHE A 24 -6.11 12.84 5.67
C PHE A 24 -7.06 14.03 5.61
N GLU A 25 -8.13 14.00 6.39
CA GLU A 25 -9.03 15.12 6.63
C GLU A 25 -9.12 15.37 8.14
N ASN A 26 -8.92 16.62 8.54
CA ASN A 26 -8.96 17.05 9.93
C ASN A 26 -8.07 16.20 10.88
N GLY A 27 -6.89 15.80 10.40
CA GLY A 27 -5.93 14.97 11.14
C GLY A 27 -6.28 13.48 11.23
N LYS A 28 -7.34 13.02 10.56
CA LYS A 28 -7.75 11.61 10.49
C LYS A 28 -7.58 11.07 9.08
N ALA A 29 -7.04 9.87 8.94
CA ALA A 29 -7.02 9.17 7.66
C ALA A 29 -8.45 8.79 7.28
N THR A 30 -8.95 9.30 6.16
CA THR A 30 -10.32 9.06 5.67
C THR A 30 -10.35 8.13 4.47
N HIS A 31 -9.26 8.05 3.72
CA HIS A 31 -9.18 7.23 2.52
C HIS A 31 -7.79 6.62 2.34
N ILE A 32 -7.77 5.36 1.90
CA ILE A 32 -6.54 4.61 1.63
C ILE A 32 -6.71 3.93 0.28
N GLU A 33 -5.85 4.25 -0.68
CA GLU A 33 -5.79 3.62 -2.00
C GLU A 33 -4.44 2.91 -2.13
N THR A 34 -4.47 1.62 -2.51
CA THR A 34 -3.26 0.87 -2.82
C THR A 34 -3.22 0.62 -4.33
N THR A 35 -2.24 1.21 -5.01
CA THR A 35 -2.00 1.00 -6.44
C THR A 35 -0.82 0.06 -6.59
N SER A 36 -1.08 -1.22 -6.81
CA SER A 36 -0.01 -2.19 -7.10
C SER A 36 0.43 -2.03 -8.55
N THR A 37 1.60 -1.43 -8.77
CA THR A 37 2.24 -1.48 -10.09
C THR A 37 2.93 -2.84 -10.22
N LYS A 38 2.17 -3.91 -10.50
CA LYS A 38 2.77 -5.17 -10.92
C LYS A 38 3.31 -4.97 -12.33
N LYS A 39 4.51 -4.39 -12.44
CA LYS A 39 5.30 -4.41 -13.68
C LYS A 39 5.81 -5.84 -13.80
N TRP A 40 5.12 -6.62 -14.62
CA TRP A 40 5.56 -7.94 -15.04
C TRP A 40 7.05 -7.89 -15.42
N GLU A 41 7.87 -8.71 -14.76
CA GLU A 41 9.27 -8.85 -15.15
C GLU A 41 9.37 -9.87 -16.30
N TYR A 42 10.30 -9.65 -17.23
CA TYR A 42 10.46 -10.46 -18.46
C TYR A 42 10.63 -11.97 -18.21
N LYS A 43 10.97 -12.37 -16.98
CA LYS A 43 11.12 -13.76 -16.54
C LYS A 43 9.80 -14.48 -16.22
N GLU A 44 8.68 -13.76 -16.17
CA GLU A 44 7.34 -14.30 -15.94
C GLU A 44 6.54 -14.50 -17.25
N LEU A 45 7.16 -14.31 -18.40
CA LEU A 45 6.62 -14.76 -19.69
C LEU A 45 6.82 -16.29 -19.81
N PRO A 46 5.79 -17.05 -20.22
CA PRO A 46 5.92 -18.50 -20.42
C PRO A 46 6.97 -18.87 -21.47
#